data_AF-A0A7W6DFK3-F1
#
_entry.id   AF-A0A7W6DFK3-F1
#
_cell.length_a   1.000
_cell.length_b   1.000
_cell.length_c   1.000
_cell.angle_alpha   90.00
_cell.angle_beta   90.00
_cell.angle_gamma   90.00
#
_symmetry.space_group_name_H-M   'P 1'
#
loop_
_entity.id
_entity.type
_entity.pdbx_description
1 polymer ?
#
loop_
_entity_poly.entity_id
_entity_poly.type
_entity_poly.pdbx_seq_one_letter_code
_entity_poly.pdbx_strand_id
1 'polypeptide(L)'
;MKTFLTAAALGLTLAGSIAATAAEAGTRSRSVSAQGAYGHGYNRSRAVTRQPGSTSVNRDIQTNSGRGVSSSRSANWGDGSYQGGASHTTNNGASWGRSTSAVRNDDGSVNAVTTRTRPDGSTGTVTRETSPY
;
A
#
# COMPACT_ATOMS: atom_id res chain seq x y z
N MET A 1 -17.03 -68.35 -0.11
CA MET A 1 -17.63 -67.05 0.29
C MET A 1 -16.76 -65.92 -0.22
N LYS A 2 -17.26 -65.08 -1.13
CA LYS A 2 -17.05 -63.62 -1.13
C LYS A 2 -17.88 -63.01 -2.27
N THR A 3 -18.82 -62.20 -1.83
CA THR A 3 -19.93 -61.57 -2.53
C THR A 3 -19.52 -60.23 -3.14
N PHE A 4 -20.39 -59.79 -4.06
CA PHE A 4 -20.35 -58.66 -4.98
C PHE A 4 -20.46 -57.23 -4.38
N LEU A 5 -20.17 -56.25 -5.26
CA LEU A 5 -20.70 -54.85 -5.34
C LEU A 5 -20.19 -53.87 -4.25
N THR A 6 -19.96 -52.56 -4.46
CA THR A 6 -20.60 -51.56 -5.34
C THR A 6 -19.74 -50.28 -5.40
N ALA A 7 -19.86 -49.51 -6.47
CA ALA A 7 -19.31 -48.16 -6.60
C ALA A 7 -20.04 -47.14 -5.69
N ALA A 8 -19.30 -46.15 -5.17
CA ALA A 8 -19.86 -44.92 -4.62
C ALA A 8 -19.08 -43.72 -5.21
N ALA A 9 -19.70 -43.05 -6.17
CA ALA A 9 -19.28 -41.74 -6.63
C ALA A 9 -19.63 -40.72 -5.53
N LEU A 10 -18.61 -40.01 -5.03
CA LEU A 10 -18.80 -38.82 -4.21
C LEU A 10 -18.33 -37.62 -5.04
N GLY A 11 -19.32 -36.93 -5.62
CA GLY A 11 -19.12 -35.67 -6.31
C GLY A 11 -18.66 -34.60 -5.32
N LEU A 12 -17.52 -33.98 -5.62
CA LEU A 12 -17.08 -32.77 -4.94
C LEU A 12 -17.56 -31.57 -5.77
N THR A 13 -18.67 -30.98 -5.35
CA THR A 13 -19.11 -29.67 -5.83
C THR A 13 -18.10 -28.62 -5.36
N LEU A 14 -17.22 -28.19 -6.26
CA LEU A 14 -16.35 -27.04 -6.01
C LEU A 14 -17.21 -25.77 -6.09
N ALA A 15 -17.57 -25.25 -4.92
CA ALA A 15 -18.24 -23.96 -4.77
C ALA A 15 -17.37 -22.88 -5.43
N GLY A 16 -18.01 -22.06 -6.28
CA GLY A 16 -17.36 -21.05 -7.09
C GLY A 16 -16.51 -20.09 -6.26
N SER A 17 -15.22 -20.07 -6.54
CA SER A 17 -14.39 -18.91 -6.26
C SER A 17 -14.87 -17.78 -7.16
N ILE A 18 -15.56 -16.80 -6.58
CA ILE A 18 -15.76 -15.51 -7.20
C ILE A 18 -14.36 -14.92 -7.34
N ALA A 19 -13.73 -15.11 -8.51
CA ALA A 19 -12.45 -14.52 -8.80
C ALA A 19 -12.61 -13.01 -8.60
N ALA A 20 -11.89 -12.45 -7.62
CA ALA A 20 -11.71 -11.01 -7.53
C ALA A 20 -11.31 -10.54 -8.94
N THR A 21 -12.12 -9.66 -9.53
CA THR A 21 -11.90 -9.25 -10.91
C THR A 21 -10.49 -8.65 -11.01
N ALA A 22 -9.68 -9.15 -11.94
CA ALA A 22 -8.29 -8.77 -12.17
C ALA A 22 -8.08 -7.30 -12.60
N ALA A 23 -9.08 -6.44 -12.42
CA ALA A 23 -9.06 -5.03 -12.74
C ALA A 23 -8.17 -4.20 -11.77
N GLU A 24 -7.78 -4.75 -10.62
CA GLU A 24 -7.00 -4.02 -9.61
C GLU A 24 -5.48 -4.20 -9.71
N ALA A 25 -5.01 -5.20 -10.47
CA ALA A 25 -3.58 -5.46 -10.69
C ALA A 25 -3.08 -4.64 -11.89
N GLY A 26 -2.21 -3.67 -11.66
CA GLY A 26 -1.71 -2.84 -12.75
C GLY A 26 -0.67 -1.82 -12.34
N THR A 27 0.27 -1.59 -13.27
CA THR A 27 1.24 -0.50 -13.19
C THR A 27 0.80 0.64 -14.09
N ARG A 28 0.78 1.86 -13.56
CA ARG A 28 0.52 3.08 -14.32
C ARG A 28 1.53 4.16 -13.96
N SER A 29 2.04 4.85 -14.96
CA SER A 29 2.90 6.01 -14.79
C SER A 29 2.32 7.21 -15.52
N ARG A 30 2.61 8.41 -15.02
CA ARG A 30 2.29 9.67 -15.67
C ARG A 30 3.35 10.70 -15.33
N SER A 31 3.79 11.43 -16.35
CA SER A 31 4.64 12.60 -16.20
C SER A 31 3.94 13.81 -16.80
N VAL A 32 4.09 14.96 -16.15
CA VAL A 32 3.52 16.24 -16.57
C VAL A 32 4.59 17.30 -16.37
N SER A 33 4.78 18.14 -17.37
CA SER A 33 5.62 19.32 -17.30
C SER A 33 4.80 20.55 -17.62
N ALA A 34 5.07 21.65 -16.93
CA ALA A 34 4.51 22.96 -17.24
C ALA A 34 5.63 23.99 -17.24
N GLN A 35 5.58 24.90 -18.21
CA GLN A 35 6.49 26.04 -18.32
C GLN A 35 5.67 27.33 -18.23
N GLY A 36 6.19 28.30 -17.49
CA GLY A 36 5.61 29.61 -17.30
C GLY A 36 6.62 30.71 -17.62
N ALA A 37 6.17 31.96 -17.54
CA ALA A 37 7.02 33.12 -17.75
C ALA A 37 8.17 33.20 -16.72
N TYR A 38 9.20 33.97 -17.04
CA TYR A 38 10.32 34.27 -16.14
C TYR A 38 11.08 33.03 -15.62
N GLY A 39 11.12 31.97 -16.43
CA GLY A 39 11.82 30.72 -16.07
C GLY A 39 11.08 29.89 -15.02
N HIS A 40 9.85 30.22 -14.66
CA HIS A 40 9.03 29.38 -13.80
C HIS A 40 8.57 28.11 -14.52
N GLY A 41 8.46 27.02 -13.78
CA GLY A 41 8.03 25.75 -14.36
C GLY A 41 8.33 24.59 -13.42
N TYR A 42 7.85 23.41 -13.80
CA TYR A 42 8.14 22.17 -13.10
C TYR A 42 8.01 20.95 -14.00
N ASN A 43 8.67 19.87 -13.59
CA ASN A 43 8.39 18.51 -13.99
C ASN A 43 7.80 17.75 -12.79
N ARG A 44 6.74 16.96 -13.02
CA ARG A 44 6.12 16.12 -12.01
C ARG A 44 5.85 14.74 -12.59
N SER A 45 6.24 13.71 -11.87
CA SER A 45 5.96 12.31 -12.22
C SER A 45 5.14 11.61 -11.13
N ARG A 46 4.49 10.52 -11.53
CA ARG A 46 3.84 9.57 -10.64
C ARG A 46 3.92 8.19 -11.26
N ALA A 47 4.40 7.21 -10.50
CA ALA A 47 4.30 5.80 -10.81
C ALA A 47 3.46 5.10 -9.72
N VAL A 48 2.61 4.16 -10.12
CA VAL A 48 1.75 3.39 -9.23
C VAL A 48 1.82 1.95 -9.68
N THR A 49 2.06 1.05 -8.73
CA THR A 49 1.89 -0.39 -8.91
C THR A 49 0.85 -0.87 -7.90
N ARG A 50 -0.10 -1.64 -8.39
CA ARG A 50 -1.15 -2.27 -7.57
C ARG A 50 -1.19 -3.74 -7.89
N GLN A 51 -1.35 -4.56 -6.86
CA GLN A 51 -1.60 -5.99 -6.94
C GLN A 51 -2.55 -6.35 -5.77
N PRO A 52 -3.24 -7.49 -5.81
CA PRO A 52 -3.99 -7.96 -4.64
C PRO A 52 -3.09 -7.95 -3.39
N GLY A 53 -3.57 -7.35 -2.30
CA GLY A 53 -2.82 -7.25 -1.04
C GLY A 53 -1.64 -6.27 -1.04
N SER A 54 -1.41 -5.48 -2.09
CA SER A 54 -0.31 -4.51 -2.10
C SER A 54 -0.52 -3.29 -3.00
N THR A 55 0.00 -2.15 -2.58
CA THR A 55 0.17 -0.99 -3.45
C THR A 55 1.50 -0.29 -3.18
N SER A 56 2.12 0.21 -4.25
CA SER A 56 3.26 1.12 -4.19
C SER A 56 3.02 2.33 -5.09
N VAL A 57 3.41 3.50 -4.63
CA VAL A 57 3.27 4.78 -5.33
C VAL A 57 4.52 5.61 -5.13
N ASN A 58 5.17 5.98 -6.23
CA ASN A 58 6.25 6.95 -6.26
C ASN A 58 5.74 8.24 -6.92
N ARG A 59 6.11 9.39 -6.38
CA ARG A 59 5.82 10.71 -6.95
C ARG A 59 7.04 11.58 -6.81
N ASP A 60 7.37 12.29 -7.87
CA ASP A 60 8.47 13.24 -7.87
C ASP A 60 7.98 14.57 -8.42
N ILE A 61 8.53 15.66 -7.90
CA ILE A 61 8.37 16.99 -8.47
C ILE A 61 9.72 17.71 -8.42
N GLN A 62 10.06 18.41 -9.49
CA GLN A 62 11.21 19.29 -9.58
C GLN A 62 10.78 20.60 -10.23
N THR A 63 10.97 21.71 -9.54
CA THR A 63 10.70 23.05 -10.08
C THR A 63 11.94 23.62 -10.75
N ASN A 64 11.77 24.52 -11.73
CA ASN A 64 12.88 25.21 -12.38
C ASN A 64 13.69 26.07 -11.39
N SER A 65 13.07 26.52 -10.29
CA SER A 65 13.74 27.20 -9.18
C SER A 65 14.58 26.27 -8.28
N GLY A 66 14.74 25.01 -8.67
CA GLY A 66 15.59 24.03 -8.00
C GLY A 66 14.94 23.29 -6.85
N ARG A 67 13.70 23.61 -6.44
CA ARG A 67 13.00 22.90 -5.35
C ARG A 67 12.45 21.57 -5.85
N GLY A 68 12.71 20.50 -5.11
CA GLY A 68 12.22 19.17 -5.46
C GLY A 68 11.86 18.33 -4.25
N VAL A 69 10.91 17.42 -4.46
CA VAL A 69 10.50 16.41 -3.46
C VAL A 69 10.26 15.09 -4.18
N SER A 70 10.92 14.03 -3.71
CA SER A 70 10.57 12.64 -4.01
C SER A 70 9.71 12.09 -2.88
N SER A 71 8.67 11.33 -3.22
CA SER A 71 7.73 10.76 -2.26
C SER A 71 7.37 9.34 -2.62
N SER A 72 7.58 8.41 -1.69
CA SER A 72 7.13 7.02 -1.81
C SER A 72 6.02 6.74 -0.81
N ARG A 73 5.01 5.98 -1.22
CA ARG A 73 3.98 5.42 -0.34
C ARG A 73 3.76 3.98 -0.75
N SER A 74 3.89 3.06 0.20
CA SER A 74 3.57 1.66 -0.01
C SER A 74 2.69 1.14 1.12
N ALA A 75 1.92 0.10 0.83
CA ALA A 75 1.20 -0.67 1.82
C ALA A 75 1.03 -2.10 1.33
N ASN A 76 1.09 -3.05 2.25
CA ASN A 76 0.76 -4.45 2.07
C ASN A 76 -0.29 -4.84 3.10
N TRP A 77 -1.20 -5.71 2.71
CA TRP A 77 -2.25 -6.23 3.58
C TRP A 77 -2.67 -7.62 3.15
N GLY A 78 -3.04 -8.44 4.12
CA GLY A 78 -3.39 -9.84 3.93
C GLY A 78 -3.43 -10.54 5.29
N ASP A 79 -4.24 -11.59 5.40
CA ASP A 79 -4.27 -12.48 6.57
C ASP A 79 -4.39 -11.74 7.91
N GLY A 80 -5.29 -10.75 7.97
CA GLY A 80 -5.52 -9.94 9.18
C GLY A 80 -4.44 -8.90 9.48
N SER A 81 -3.40 -8.79 8.66
CA SER A 81 -2.28 -7.86 8.85
C SER A 81 -2.30 -6.70 7.85
N TYR A 82 -1.79 -5.56 8.29
CA TYR A 82 -1.52 -4.37 7.48
C TYR A 82 -0.14 -3.80 7.83
N GLN A 83 0.65 -3.49 6.81
CA GLN A 83 1.90 -2.75 6.95
C GLN A 83 1.96 -1.69 5.86
N GLY A 84 2.14 -0.43 6.22
CA GLY A 84 2.21 0.63 5.23
C GLY A 84 2.93 1.86 5.74
N GLY A 85 3.26 2.75 4.81
CA GLY A 85 3.98 3.95 5.16
C GLY A 85 4.11 4.93 4.00
N ALA A 86 4.72 6.06 4.30
CA ALA A 86 5.17 6.99 3.29
C ALA A 86 6.48 7.63 3.73
N SER A 87 7.35 7.89 2.75
CA SER A 87 8.56 8.68 2.91
C SER A 87 8.55 9.83 1.92
N HIS A 88 9.12 10.95 2.33
CA HIS A 88 9.30 12.14 1.54
C HIS A 88 10.73 12.62 1.74
N THR A 89 11.40 12.96 0.65
CA THR A 89 12.77 13.48 0.67
C THR A 89 12.85 14.67 -0.26
N THR A 90 13.25 15.82 0.26
CA THR A 90 13.54 17.01 -0.54
C THR A 90 14.91 16.89 -1.20
N ASN A 91 15.12 17.70 -2.24
CA ASN A 91 16.41 17.90 -2.89
C ASN A 91 17.57 18.23 -1.94
N ASN A 92 17.30 18.91 -0.82
CA ASN A 92 18.29 19.28 0.20
C ASN A 92 18.47 18.21 1.30
N GLY A 93 17.90 17.01 1.12
CA GLY A 93 18.10 15.87 2.02
C GLY A 93 17.19 15.83 3.24
N ALA A 94 16.30 16.81 3.45
CA ALA A 94 15.33 16.72 4.53
C ALA A 94 14.32 15.60 4.24
N SER A 95 14.14 14.72 5.22
CA SER A 95 13.25 13.56 5.10
C SER A 95 12.24 13.49 6.21
N TRP A 96 11.02 13.08 5.86
CA TRP A 96 9.94 12.84 6.82
C TRP A 96 9.00 11.77 6.31
N GLY A 97 8.18 11.22 7.19
CA GLY A 97 7.37 10.10 6.81
C GLY A 97 6.51 9.54 7.93
N ARG A 98 5.83 8.44 7.62
CA ARG A 98 5.11 7.65 8.62
C ARG A 98 5.19 6.18 8.27
N SER A 99 5.13 5.33 9.28
CA SER A 99 4.92 3.89 9.17
C SER A 99 3.74 3.49 10.06
N THR A 100 2.98 2.52 9.61
CA THR A 100 1.85 1.94 10.32
C THR A 100 1.91 0.43 10.19
N SER A 101 1.77 -0.27 11.32
CA SER A 101 1.54 -1.71 11.38
C SER A 101 0.23 -1.96 12.11
N ALA A 102 -0.60 -2.86 11.62
CA ALA A 102 -1.80 -3.29 12.32
C ALA A 102 -2.02 -4.79 12.14
N VAL A 103 -2.54 -5.44 13.17
CA VAL A 103 -2.86 -6.88 13.19
C VAL A 103 -4.23 -7.07 13.80
N ARG A 104 -5.07 -7.86 13.14
CA ARG A 104 -6.32 -8.39 13.68
C ARG A 104 -6.01 -9.66 14.47
N ASN A 105 -6.49 -9.73 15.70
CA ASN A 105 -6.35 -10.89 16.57
C ASN A 105 -7.47 -11.91 16.31
N ASP A 106 -7.30 -13.11 16.88
CA ASP A 106 -8.27 -14.21 16.73
C ASP A 106 -9.64 -13.88 17.33
N ASP A 107 -9.69 -13.04 18.36
CA ASP A 107 -10.92 -12.56 19.00
C ASP A 107 -11.61 -11.42 18.22
N GLY A 108 -11.05 -11.01 17.08
CA GLY A 108 -11.58 -9.92 16.24
C GLY A 108 -11.15 -8.51 16.65
N SER A 109 -10.42 -8.34 17.75
CA SER A 109 -9.79 -7.06 18.11
C SER A 109 -8.66 -6.70 17.14
N VAL A 110 -8.22 -5.43 17.15
CA VAL A 110 -7.13 -4.93 16.28
C VAL A 110 -6.13 -4.14 17.11
N ASN A 111 -4.85 -4.50 17.03
CA ASN A 111 -3.74 -3.68 17.52
C ASN A 111 -3.10 -2.95 16.34
N ALA A 112 -2.91 -1.63 16.45
CA ALA A 112 -2.25 -0.81 15.45
C ALA A 112 -1.23 0.14 16.07
N VAL A 113 -0.05 0.24 15.47
CA VAL A 113 1.00 1.18 15.83
C VAL A 113 1.29 2.06 14.63
N THR A 114 1.31 3.38 14.83
CA THR A 114 1.74 4.34 13.81
C THR A 114 2.84 5.22 14.35
N THR A 115 3.98 5.24 13.68
CA THR A 115 5.10 6.13 13.95
C THR A 115 5.18 7.19 12.86
N ARG A 116 5.32 8.46 13.23
CA ARG A 116 5.45 9.57 12.28
C ARG A 116 6.67 10.41 12.63
N THR A 117 7.56 10.57 11.67
CA THR A 117 8.71 11.47 11.72
C THR A 117 8.37 12.74 10.94
N ARG A 118 8.60 13.90 11.55
CA ARG A 118 8.36 15.22 10.95
C ARG A 118 9.62 15.73 10.24
N PRO A 119 9.50 16.77 9.39
CA PRO A 119 10.67 17.37 8.71
C PRO A 119 11.75 17.92 9.64
N ASP A 120 11.41 18.24 10.89
CA ASP A 120 12.36 18.67 11.94
C ASP A 120 13.07 17.49 12.63
N GLY A 121 12.83 16.25 12.18
CA GLY A 121 13.37 15.02 12.77
C GLY A 121 12.60 14.51 13.99
N SER A 122 11.67 15.28 14.56
CA SER A 122 10.88 14.84 15.70
C SER A 122 9.98 13.66 15.31
N THR A 123 9.91 12.66 16.20
CA THR A 123 9.11 11.45 15.96
C THR A 123 8.07 11.28 17.05
N GLY A 124 6.87 10.84 16.67
CA GLY A 124 5.81 10.46 17.61
C GLY A 124 5.17 9.14 17.21
N THR A 125 4.85 8.33 18.21
CA THR A 125 4.21 7.02 18.05
C THR A 125 2.85 7.00 18.73
N VAL A 126 1.85 6.46 18.05
CA VAL A 126 0.50 6.25 18.58
C VAL A 126 0.16 4.77 18.46
N THR A 127 -0.28 4.18 19.56
CA THR A 127 -0.81 2.82 19.62
C THR A 127 -2.33 2.90 19.76
N ARG A 128 -3.04 2.04 19.05
CA ARG A 128 -4.50 1.88 19.12
C ARG A 128 -4.84 0.41 19.29
N GLU A 129 -5.84 0.17 20.10
CA GLU A 129 -6.44 -1.14 20.31
C GLU A 129 -7.96 -0.97 20.21
N THR A 130 -8.62 -1.93 19.55
CA THR A 130 -10.09 -1.97 19.48
C THR A 130 -10.58 -3.16 20.27
N SER A 131 -11.75 -3.05 20.89
CA SER A 131 -12.41 -4.21 21.48
C SER A 131 -12.79 -5.25 20.42
N PRO A 132 -12.95 -6.53 20.81
CA PRO A 132 -13.53 -7.56 19.95
C PRO A 132 -14.95 -7.16 19.50
N TYR A 133 -15.34 -7.64 18.32
CA TYR A 133 -16.68 -7.42 17.72
C TYR A 133 -17.64 -8.56 18.04
#